data_AF-A0A3M1FUT9-F1
#
_entry.id   AF-A0A3M1FUT9-F1
#
_cell.length_a   1.000
_cell.length_b   1.000
_cell.length_c   1.000
_cell.angle_alpha   90.00
_cell.angle_beta   90.00
_cell.angle_gamma   90.00
#
_symmetry.space_group_name_H-M   'P 1'
#
loop_
_entity.id
_entity.type
_entity.pdbx_description
1 polymer ?
#
loop_
_entity_poly.entity_id
_entity_poly.type
_entity_poly.pdbx_seq_one_letter_code
_entity_poly.pdbx_strand_id
1 'polypeptide(L)'
;MSKVKSKHSLLKDLAVIRELAAKYQERKQIKFIREESFFFKKQTKKFSNKKKKAEYEEAFQLAKELSEKKTPLQLEEVKLLVYLLNEDAEILWTRDSIIAFNTTVLPKVPHLEWPYGYKGGAARLALLGLLGEDVSKRKPRDLDIVRVGKGRIARDKKLARKYMAKDSAFGWGVEVFSSLSQYMRTRDLTINEVMLSGYKLCCSFKCIVDTVSSTLRPSEQFFSQLTDKQKSKIAAKMIRFYSEAVFDGKDATLLLPPVPKPLPPFDIVLQLDKILERGTKAGELFIETCRSMNLLPKNADKDTSLGDVVNTLLE
;
A
#
# COMPACT_ATOMS: atom_id res chain seq x y z
N MET A 1 -28.04 -1.38 22.18
CA MET A 1 -28.09 -2.85 22.26
C MET A 1 -27.50 -3.44 20.99
N SER A 2 -26.24 -3.90 21.03
CA SER A 2 -25.56 -4.46 19.87
C SER A 2 -25.97 -5.92 19.65
N LYS A 3 -26.42 -6.25 18.44
CA LYS A 3 -26.71 -7.62 18.04
C LYS A 3 -25.38 -8.39 17.95
N VAL A 4 -25.12 -9.22 18.94
CA VAL A 4 -24.08 -10.25 18.91
C VAL A 4 -24.40 -11.17 17.73
N LYS A 5 -23.56 -11.18 16.69
CA LYS A 5 -23.66 -12.17 15.59
C LYS A 5 -23.61 -13.56 16.23
N SER A 6 -24.60 -14.40 15.94
CA SER A 6 -24.73 -15.71 16.58
C SER A 6 -23.50 -16.58 16.28
N LYS A 7 -23.11 -17.41 17.24
CA LYS A 7 -21.99 -18.38 17.14
C LYS A 7 -22.08 -19.28 15.90
N HIS A 8 -23.29 -19.41 15.33
CA HIS A 8 -23.59 -20.17 14.12
C HIS A 8 -23.14 -19.46 12.82
N SER A 9 -23.12 -18.13 12.79
CA SER A 9 -22.61 -17.34 11.64
C SER A 9 -21.08 -17.44 11.55
N LEU A 10 -20.37 -17.34 12.68
CA LEU A 10 -18.90 -17.47 12.73
C LEU A 10 -18.41 -18.88 12.36
N LEU A 11 -19.21 -19.92 12.64
CA LEU A 11 -18.89 -21.30 12.27
C LEU A 11 -19.08 -21.58 10.77
N LYS A 12 -20.02 -20.88 10.10
CA LYS A 12 -20.19 -20.97 8.64
C LYS A 12 -19.01 -20.34 7.90
N ASP A 13 -18.51 -19.20 8.38
CA ASP A 13 -17.38 -18.49 7.77
C ASP A 13 -16.07 -19.32 7.90
N LEU A 14 -15.87 -19.99 9.03
CA LEU A 14 -14.75 -20.91 9.23
C LEU A 14 -14.83 -22.18 8.37
N ALA A 15 -16.03 -22.69 8.09
CA ALA A 15 -16.21 -23.85 7.22
C ALA A 15 -15.87 -23.54 5.76
N VAL A 16 -16.28 -22.37 5.27
CA VAL A 16 -15.95 -21.87 3.92
C VAL A 16 -14.43 -21.67 3.78
N ILE A 17 -13.78 -21.07 4.78
CA ILE A 17 -12.32 -20.88 4.78
C ILE A 17 -11.59 -22.24 4.79
N ARG A 18 -12.07 -23.22 5.56
CA ARG A 18 -11.50 -24.58 5.59
C ARG A 18 -11.69 -25.33 4.27
N GLU A 19 -12.85 -25.16 3.61
CA GLU A 19 -13.13 -25.76 2.31
C GLU A 19 -12.24 -25.16 1.21
N LEU A 20 -12.04 -23.84 1.22
CA LEU A 20 -11.13 -23.16 0.30
C LEU A 20 -9.67 -23.54 0.53
N ALA A 21 -9.24 -23.67 1.78
CA ALA A 21 -7.90 -24.15 2.14
C ALA A 21 -7.67 -25.63 1.72
N ALA A 22 -8.70 -26.48 1.83
CA ALA A 22 -8.65 -27.85 1.34
C ALA A 22 -8.53 -27.92 -0.20
N LYS A 23 -9.31 -27.11 -0.93
CA LYS A 23 -9.19 -26.98 -2.39
C LYS A 23 -7.80 -26.47 -2.83
N TYR A 24 -7.19 -25.59 -2.03
CA TYR A 24 -5.81 -25.13 -2.25
C TYR A 24 -4.78 -26.27 -2.11
N GLN A 25 -4.89 -27.10 -1.07
CA GLN A 25 -4.00 -28.26 -0.86
C GLN A 25 -4.16 -29.33 -1.95
N GLU A 26 -5.40 -29.59 -2.38
CA GLU A 26 -5.72 -30.56 -3.42
C GLU A 26 -5.15 -30.13 -4.80
N ARG A 27 -5.24 -28.84 -5.14
CA ARG A 27 -4.61 -28.29 -6.36
C ARG A 27 -3.08 -28.32 -6.30
N LYS A 28 -2.49 -28.22 -5.10
CA LYS A 28 -1.04 -28.34 -4.89
C LYS A 28 -0.55 -29.77 -5.11
N GLN A 29 -1.29 -30.77 -4.66
CA GLN A 29 -0.97 -32.19 -4.92
C GLN A 29 -1.04 -32.52 -6.42
N ILE A 30 -1.97 -31.91 -7.17
CA ILE A 30 -2.07 -32.07 -8.62
C ILE A 30 -0.87 -31.43 -9.36
N LYS A 31 -0.31 -30.33 -8.83
CA LYS A 31 0.94 -29.72 -9.38
C LYS A 31 2.18 -30.53 -9.04
N PHE A 32 2.24 -31.20 -7.88
CA PHE A 32 3.41 -31.98 -7.46
C PHE A 32 3.66 -33.25 -8.28
N ILE A 33 2.67 -33.72 -9.05
CA ILE A 33 2.81 -34.89 -9.96
C ILE A 33 3.30 -34.46 -11.37
N ARG A 34 3.52 -33.17 -11.63
CA ARG A 34 3.92 -32.65 -12.96
C ARG A 34 5.14 -31.71 -12.93
N GLU A 35 6.13 -32.02 -12.12
CA GLU A 35 7.43 -31.33 -12.18
C GLU A 35 8.57 -32.30 -12.47
N GLU A 36 8.71 -32.70 -13.73
CA GLU A 36 10.01 -32.83 -14.38
C GLU A 36 9.81 -32.60 -15.88
N SER A 37 9.84 -31.33 -16.29
CA SER A 37 10.52 -30.84 -17.50
C SER A 37 10.04 -29.46 -17.94
N PHE A 38 11.01 -28.66 -18.41
CA PHE A 38 10.91 -27.42 -19.18
C PHE A 38 10.86 -26.05 -18.47
N PHE A 39 12.08 -25.57 -18.21
CA PHE A 39 12.58 -24.21 -18.41
C PHE A 39 11.87 -23.41 -19.53
N PHE A 40 11.55 -22.15 -19.22
CA PHE A 40 11.41 -20.99 -20.13
C PHE A 40 10.60 -21.20 -21.43
N LYS A 41 9.31 -20.83 -21.41
CA LYS A 41 8.68 -19.98 -22.46
C LYS A 41 7.21 -19.70 -22.17
N LYS A 42 6.86 -18.41 -22.36
CA LYS A 42 5.53 -17.84 -22.70
C LYS A 42 4.36 -18.25 -21.80
N GLN A 43 3.66 -17.25 -21.24
CA GLN A 43 2.27 -17.00 -21.66
C GLN A 43 1.70 -15.72 -21.05
N THR A 44 1.66 -14.68 -21.89
CA THR A 44 0.50 -13.79 -21.95
C THR A 44 -0.70 -14.61 -22.43
N LYS A 45 -1.29 -15.42 -21.56
CA LYS A 45 -2.60 -16.01 -21.82
C LYS A 45 -3.65 -14.93 -21.56
N LYS A 46 -4.26 -14.45 -22.65
CA LYS A 46 -5.59 -13.82 -22.64
C LYS A 46 -6.60 -14.85 -22.13
N PHE A 47 -6.66 -15.05 -20.81
CA PHE A 47 -7.80 -15.71 -20.19
C PHE A 47 -9.02 -14.80 -20.30
N SER A 48 -10.19 -15.40 -20.51
CA SER A 48 -11.42 -14.67 -20.80
C SER A 48 -11.69 -13.61 -19.71
N ASN A 49 -11.90 -12.37 -20.15
CA ASN A 49 -12.01 -11.17 -19.30
C ASN A 49 -13.04 -11.30 -18.16
N LYS A 50 -14.01 -12.23 -18.30
CA LYS A 50 -15.08 -12.47 -17.33
C LYS A 50 -14.62 -13.30 -16.12
N LYS A 51 -13.80 -14.34 -16.32
CA LYS A 51 -13.32 -15.20 -15.22
C LYS A 51 -12.36 -14.45 -14.31
N LYS A 52 -11.39 -13.75 -14.90
CA LYS A 52 -10.41 -12.93 -14.17
C LYS A 52 -11.08 -11.78 -13.39
N LYS A 53 -12.18 -11.23 -13.93
CA LYS A 53 -12.98 -10.21 -13.22
C LYS A 53 -13.67 -10.78 -11.98
N ALA A 54 -14.23 -11.99 -12.06
CA ALA A 54 -14.88 -12.64 -10.92
C ALA A 54 -13.86 -12.99 -9.82
N GLU A 55 -12.69 -13.51 -10.19
CA GLU A 55 -11.59 -13.80 -9.25
C GLU A 55 -11.08 -12.53 -8.56
N TYR A 56 -10.97 -11.42 -9.31
CA TYR A 56 -10.61 -10.12 -8.74
C TYR A 56 -11.66 -9.60 -7.76
N GLU A 57 -12.94 -9.72 -8.09
CA GLU A 57 -14.05 -9.31 -7.22
C GLU A 57 -14.07 -10.13 -5.92
N GLU A 58 -13.87 -11.44 -6.03
CA GLU A 58 -13.76 -12.35 -4.88
C GLU A 58 -12.57 -11.97 -3.99
N ALA A 59 -11.40 -11.71 -4.58
CA ALA A 59 -10.23 -11.26 -3.86
C ALA A 59 -10.45 -9.89 -3.20
N PHE A 60 -11.12 -8.97 -3.88
CA PHE A 60 -11.44 -7.64 -3.33
C PHE A 60 -12.37 -7.73 -2.12
N GLN A 61 -13.44 -8.53 -2.23
CA GLN A 61 -14.37 -8.76 -1.13
C GLN A 61 -13.70 -9.44 0.07
N LEU A 62 -12.90 -10.49 -0.17
CA LEU A 62 -12.10 -11.12 0.87
C LEU A 62 -11.14 -10.11 1.53
N ALA A 63 -10.50 -9.25 0.74
CA ALA A 63 -9.62 -8.21 1.28
C ALA A 63 -10.38 -7.19 2.14
N LYS A 64 -11.60 -6.79 1.78
CA LYS A 64 -12.44 -5.90 2.62
C LYS A 64 -12.78 -6.56 3.95
N GLU A 65 -13.18 -7.82 3.94
CA GLU A 65 -13.48 -8.57 5.18
C GLU A 65 -12.25 -8.70 6.09
N LEU A 66 -11.10 -9.05 5.51
CA LEU A 66 -9.83 -9.11 6.25
C LEU A 66 -9.36 -7.73 6.72
N SER A 67 -9.69 -6.66 5.97
CA SER A 67 -9.34 -5.28 6.29
C SER A 67 -10.06 -4.79 7.56
N GLU A 68 -11.29 -5.24 7.78
CA GLU A 68 -12.16 -4.88 8.91
C GLU A 68 -11.99 -5.80 10.14
N LYS A 69 -11.32 -6.93 9.96
CA LYS A 69 -11.08 -7.91 11.02
C LYS A 69 -10.35 -7.29 12.22
N LYS A 70 -10.92 -7.48 13.41
CA LYS A 70 -10.34 -7.00 14.70
C LYS A 70 -9.26 -7.92 15.26
N THR A 71 -9.23 -9.18 14.82
CA THR A 71 -8.23 -10.15 15.25
C THR A 71 -7.04 -10.15 14.30
N PRO A 72 -5.85 -10.59 14.75
CA PRO A 72 -4.66 -10.62 13.90
C PRO A 72 -4.88 -11.44 12.62
N LEU A 73 -4.40 -10.90 11.49
CA LEU A 73 -4.40 -11.59 10.20
C LEU A 73 -3.58 -12.87 10.28
N GLN A 74 -4.14 -13.97 9.78
CA GLN A 74 -3.46 -15.25 9.71
C GLN A 74 -2.76 -15.41 8.37
N LEU A 75 -1.64 -16.14 8.36
CA LEU A 75 -0.86 -16.35 7.14
C LEU A 75 -1.68 -16.99 6.01
N GLU A 76 -2.52 -17.97 6.33
CA GLU A 76 -3.33 -18.68 5.32
C GLU A 76 -4.37 -17.76 4.65
N GLU A 77 -4.90 -16.77 5.36
CA GLU A 77 -5.83 -15.78 4.80
C GLU A 77 -5.13 -14.91 3.75
N VAL A 78 -3.90 -14.48 4.06
CA VAL A 78 -3.09 -13.67 3.15
C VAL A 78 -2.62 -14.49 1.95
N LYS A 79 -2.23 -15.76 2.16
CA LYS A 79 -1.87 -16.67 1.07
C LYS A 79 -3.03 -16.88 0.10
N LEU A 80 -4.23 -17.13 0.62
CA LEU A 80 -5.43 -17.29 -0.20
C LEU A 80 -5.68 -16.02 -1.02
N LEU A 81 -5.64 -14.85 -0.38
CA LEU A 81 -5.82 -13.57 -1.06
C LEU A 81 -4.81 -13.36 -2.20
N VAL A 82 -3.53 -13.63 -1.96
CA VAL A 82 -2.49 -13.51 -2.99
C VAL A 82 -2.71 -14.53 -4.11
N TYR A 83 -3.05 -15.78 -3.77
CA TYR A 83 -3.31 -16.85 -4.74
C TYR A 83 -4.48 -16.52 -5.68
N LEU A 84 -5.56 -15.90 -5.17
CA LEU A 84 -6.69 -15.47 -5.99
C LEU A 84 -6.29 -14.41 -7.04
N LEU A 85 -5.26 -13.60 -6.74
CA LEU A 85 -4.79 -12.52 -7.60
C LEU A 85 -3.63 -12.94 -8.52
N ASN A 86 -2.76 -13.81 -8.01
CA ASN A 86 -1.59 -14.33 -8.71
C ASN A 86 -1.21 -15.71 -8.16
N GLU A 87 -1.67 -16.75 -8.86
CA GLU A 87 -1.39 -18.15 -8.51
C GLU A 87 0.10 -18.55 -8.63
N ASP A 88 0.89 -17.76 -9.36
CA ASP A 88 2.31 -17.98 -9.60
C ASP A 88 3.20 -17.20 -8.61
N ALA A 89 2.61 -16.50 -7.63
CA ALA A 89 3.37 -15.79 -6.61
C ALA A 89 4.16 -16.75 -5.72
N GLU A 90 5.49 -16.69 -5.81
CA GLU A 90 6.39 -17.52 -5.03
C GLU A 90 6.70 -16.88 -3.67
N ILE A 91 6.27 -17.53 -2.59
CA ILE A 91 6.57 -17.11 -1.22
C ILE A 91 7.94 -17.67 -0.82
N LEU A 92 8.86 -16.78 -0.48
CA LEU A 92 10.21 -17.14 -0.07
C LEU A 92 10.29 -17.48 1.42
N TRP A 93 9.66 -16.66 2.26
CA TRP A 93 9.61 -16.87 3.71
C TRP A 93 8.54 -15.98 4.36
N THR A 94 8.21 -16.30 5.60
CA THR A 94 7.28 -15.53 6.44
C THR A 94 7.81 -15.41 7.86
N ARG A 95 7.73 -14.22 8.46
CA ARG A 95 8.19 -13.96 9.84
C ARG A 95 7.49 -12.72 10.40
N ASP A 96 7.02 -12.76 11.64
CA ASP A 96 6.49 -11.59 12.37
C ASP A 96 5.44 -10.80 11.57
N SER A 97 4.48 -11.48 10.94
CA SER A 97 3.46 -10.90 10.04
C SER A 97 4.02 -10.17 8.81
N ILE A 98 5.26 -10.47 8.43
CA ILE A 98 5.91 -10.07 7.19
C ILE A 98 5.98 -11.30 6.29
N ILE A 99 5.70 -11.10 5.02
CA ILE A 99 5.85 -12.10 3.96
C ILE A 99 6.80 -11.55 2.91
N ALA A 100 7.66 -12.43 2.39
CA ALA A 100 8.56 -12.12 1.31
C ALA A 100 8.23 -12.97 0.09
N PHE A 101 8.25 -12.33 -1.07
CA PHE A 101 8.00 -12.95 -2.36
C PHE A 101 9.20 -12.79 -3.27
N ASN A 102 9.35 -13.76 -4.17
CA ASN A 102 10.09 -13.53 -5.39
C ASN A 102 9.23 -12.63 -6.29
N THR A 103 9.84 -11.61 -6.87
CA THR A 103 9.16 -10.71 -7.80
C THR A 103 10.01 -10.51 -9.05
N THR A 104 9.35 -10.25 -10.16
CA THR A 104 10.04 -9.90 -11.39
C THR A 104 10.54 -8.45 -11.34
N VAL A 105 11.59 -8.14 -12.08
CA VAL A 105 12.10 -6.76 -12.16
C VAL A 105 11.00 -5.87 -12.72
N LEU A 106 10.66 -4.80 -12.00
CA LEU A 106 10.00 -3.67 -12.62
C LEU A 106 10.98 -3.06 -13.65
N PRO A 107 10.71 -3.08 -14.96
CA PRO A 107 11.69 -2.72 -15.98
C PRO A 107 12.30 -1.32 -15.81
N LYS A 108 11.61 -0.44 -15.07
CA LYS A 108 11.96 0.96 -14.83
C LYS A 108 12.48 1.25 -13.43
N VAL A 109 12.70 0.23 -12.59
CA VAL A 109 13.29 0.37 -11.25
C VAL A 109 14.67 -0.28 -11.27
N PRO A 110 15.76 0.47 -11.04
CA PRO A 110 17.11 -0.08 -11.01
C PRO A 110 17.26 -1.18 -9.96
N HIS A 111 18.19 -2.10 -10.14
CA HIS A 111 18.42 -3.16 -9.17
C HIS A 111 19.22 -2.64 -7.96
N LEU A 112 18.72 -2.87 -6.74
CA LEU A 112 19.45 -2.64 -5.48
C LEU A 112 19.48 -3.92 -4.67
N GLU A 113 20.67 -4.41 -4.38
CA GLU A 113 20.86 -5.59 -3.54
C GLU A 113 20.74 -5.29 -2.05
N TRP A 114 20.37 -6.32 -1.29
CA TRP A 114 20.47 -6.32 0.16
C TRP A 114 21.87 -5.84 0.60
N PRO A 115 21.98 -4.95 1.61
CA PRO A 115 20.94 -4.50 2.55
C PRO A 115 20.10 -3.30 2.08
N TYR A 116 20.22 -2.87 0.82
CA TYR A 116 19.48 -1.73 0.29
C TYR A 116 18.17 -2.16 -0.35
N GLY A 117 17.19 -1.28 -0.31
CA GLY A 117 15.93 -1.48 -1.00
C GLY A 117 15.22 -0.17 -1.29
N TYR A 118 14.20 -0.24 -2.12
CA TYR A 118 13.31 0.87 -2.38
C TYR A 118 12.13 0.86 -1.41
N LYS A 119 11.67 2.04 -1.02
CA LYS A 119 10.41 2.26 -0.29
C LYS A 119 9.40 3.03 -1.15
N GLY A 120 8.20 3.26 -0.61
CA GLY A 120 7.23 4.18 -1.19
C GLY A 120 6.73 3.76 -2.57
N GLY A 121 6.75 4.69 -3.53
CA GLY A 121 6.15 4.49 -4.86
C GLY A 121 6.69 3.28 -5.62
N ALA A 122 8.00 3.06 -5.62
CA ALA A 122 8.62 1.94 -6.32
C ALA A 122 8.26 0.58 -5.70
N ALA A 123 8.27 0.50 -4.36
CA ALA A 123 7.92 -0.71 -3.63
C ALA A 123 6.42 -1.05 -3.77
N ARG A 124 5.55 -0.05 -3.70
CA ARG A 124 4.10 -0.22 -3.95
C ARG A 124 3.83 -0.66 -5.37
N LEU A 125 4.53 -0.12 -6.36
CA LEU A 125 4.37 -0.54 -7.75
C LEU A 125 4.76 -2.01 -7.94
N ALA A 126 5.81 -2.47 -7.26
CA ALA A 126 6.23 -3.87 -7.31
C ALA A 126 5.21 -4.79 -6.65
N LEU A 127 4.57 -4.34 -5.57
CA LEU A 127 3.44 -5.05 -4.96
C LEU A 127 2.25 -5.18 -5.90
N LEU A 128 1.88 -4.10 -6.61
CA LEU A 128 0.79 -4.18 -7.60
C LEU A 128 1.11 -5.19 -8.71
N GLY A 129 2.36 -5.20 -9.21
CA GLY A 129 2.79 -6.19 -10.20
C GLY A 129 2.75 -7.62 -9.67
N LEU A 130 3.19 -7.85 -8.42
CA LEU A 130 3.06 -9.14 -7.74
C LEU A 130 1.60 -9.57 -7.61
N LEU A 131 0.68 -8.62 -7.37
CA LEU A 131 -0.76 -8.87 -7.23
C LEU A 131 -1.49 -8.94 -8.60
N GLY A 132 -0.75 -9.10 -9.70
CA GLY A 132 -1.32 -9.36 -11.02
C GLY A 132 -1.79 -8.12 -11.81
N GLU A 133 -1.53 -6.90 -11.32
CA GLU A 133 -1.75 -5.68 -12.12
C GLU A 133 -0.69 -5.54 -13.22
N ASP A 134 -1.11 -5.07 -14.41
CA ASP A 134 -0.16 -4.68 -15.45
C ASP A 134 0.51 -3.33 -15.10
N VAL A 135 1.75 -3.45 -14.62
CA VAL A 135 2.59 -2.31 -14.23
C VAL A 135 3.66 -1.97 -15.27
N SER A 136 3.69 -2.65 -16.42
CA SER A 136 4.77 -2.55 -17.43
C SER A 136 5.00 -1.13 -17.94
N LYS A 137 3.92 -0.34 -18.07
CA LYS A 137 3.97 1.04 -18.54
C LYS A 137 4.20 2.05 -17.42
N ARG A 138 3.92 1.68 -16.16
CA ARG A 138 4.00 2.58 -15.01
C ARG A 138 5.46 2.80 -14.58
N LYS A 139 5.77 4.00 -14.10
CA LYS A 139 7.08 4.36 -13.52
C LYS A 139 6.83 5.02 -12.17
N PRO A 140 7.58 4.69 -11.10
CA PRO A 140 7.50 5.47 -9.88
C PRO A 140 7.94 6.91 -10.14
N ARG A 141 7.25 7.88 -9.52
CA ARG A 141 7.63 9.31 -9.59
C ARG A 141 9.02 9.53 -9.01
N ASP A 142 9.20 9.05 -7.78
CA ASP A 142 10.43 9.18 -7.01
C ASP A 142 10.98 7.80 -6.62
N LEU A 143 12.31 7.72 -6.49
CA LEU A 143 13.02 6.52 -6.04
C LEU A 143 13.63 6.77 -4.67
N ASP A 144 12.90 6.40 -3.63
CA ASP A 144 13.39 6.49 -2.26
C ASP A 144 14.14 5.23 -1.84
N ILE A 145 15.33 5.39 -1.26
CA ILE A 145 16.19 4.29 -0.84
C ILE A 145 16.24 4.17 0.67
N VAL A 146 16.19 2.93 1.16
CA VAL A 146 16.44 2.57 2.55
C VAL A 146 17.55 1.54 2.65
N ARG A 147 18.14 1.42 3.83
CA ARG A 147 19.08 0.36 4.20
C ARG A 147 18.64 -0.32 5.49
N VAL A 148 18.64 -1.65 5.48
CA VAL A 148 18.30 -2.48 6.63
C VAL A 148 19.53 -3.24 7.12
N GLY A 149 19.98 -2.96 8.34
CA GLY A 149 21.19 -3.52 8.93
C GLY A 149 22.44 -2.69 8.65
N LYS A 150 23.62 -3.30 8.80
CA LYS A 150 24.91 -2.60 8.65
C LYS A 150 25.18 -2.19 7.19
N GLY A 151 25.93 -1.11 7.00
CA GLY A 151 26.36 -0.65 5.68
C GLY A 151 27.42 0.44 5.76
N ARG A 152 27.85 0.92 4.59
CA ARG A 152 28.90 1.94 4.47
C ARG A 152 28.27 3.30 4.16
N ILE A 153 28.50 4.30 5.00
CA ILE A 153 28.00 5.68 4.81
C ILE A 153 28.41 6.23 3.44
N ALA A 154 29.61 5.91 2.95
CA ALA A 154 30.06 6.30 1.62
C ALA A 154 29.18 5.73 0.49
N ARG A 155 28.68 4.49 0.64
CA ARG A 155 27.75 3.87 -0.31
C ARG A 155 26.36 4.49 -0.21
N ASP A 156 25.90 4.79 1.01
CA ASP A 156 24.64 5.52 1.23
C ASP A 156 24.64 6.85 0.49
N LYS A 157 25.70 7.67 0.66
CA LYS A 157 25.88 8.95 -0.04
C LYS A 157 25.98 8.80 -1.56
N LYS A 158 26.61 7.73 -2.06
CA LYS A 158 26.69 7.45 -3.51
C LYS A 158 25.32 7.10 -4.08
N LEU A 159 24.55 6.28 -3.38
CA LEU A 159 23.20 5.89 -3.81
C LEU A 159 22.21 7.06 -3.75
N ALA A 160 22.24 7.84 -2.67
CA ALA A 160 21.42 9.05 -2.51
C ALA A 160 21.71 10.04 -3.65
N ARG A 161 22.97 10.38 -3.93
CA ARG A 161 23.31 11.26 -5.07
C ARG A 161 22.88 10.73 -6.43
N LYS A 162 22.91 9.40 -6.62
CA LYS A 162 22.57 8.78 -7.91
C LYS A 162 21.06 8.72 -8.16
N TYR A 163 20.26 8.39 -7.15
CA TYR A 163 18.84 8.07 -7.34
C TYR A 163 17.89 9.04 -6.62
N MET A 164 18.39 9.82 -5.66
CA MET A 164 17.67 10.80 -4.84
C MET A 164 18.37 12.17 -4.91
N ALA A 165 18.81 12.59 -6.11
CA ALA A 165 19.70 13.75 -6.26
C ALA A 165 19.10 15.04 -5.67
N LYS A 166 17.79 15.26 -5.86
CA LYS A 166 17.07 16.41 -5.29
C LYS A 166 17.11 16.39 -3.77
N ASP A 167 16.72 15.27 -3.16
CA ASP A 167 16.73 15.10 -1.70
C ASP A 167 18.14 15.20 -1.11
N SER A 168 19.12 14.62 -1.80
CA SER A 168 20.54 14.68 -1.44
C SER A 168 21.10 16.09 -1.44
N ALA A 169 20.60 16.99 -2.30
CA ALA A 169 21.00 18.39 -2.32
C ALA A 169 20.53 19.15 -1.06
N PHE A 170 19.44 18.69 -0.44
CA PHE A 170 18.88 19.26 0.80
C PHE A 170 19.31 18.50 2.06
N GLY A 171 20.33 17.63 1.97
CA GLY A 171 20.86 16.88 3.10
C GLY A 171 20.07 15.63 3.49
N TRP A 172 19.01 15.29 2.75
CA TRP A 172 18.28 14.03 2.94
C TRP A 172 19.00 12.88 2.21
N GLY A 173 18.77 11.64 2.64
CA GLY A 173 19.46 10.51 2.04
C GLY A 173 18.85 9.18 2.40
N VAL A 174 19.66 8.12 2.29
CA VAL A 174 19.24 6.76 2.60
C VAL A 174 18.83 6.67 4.07
N GLU A 175 17.57 6.29 4.32
CA GLU A 175 17.11 6.01 5.68
C GLU A 175 17.68 4.68 6.17
N VAL A 176 18.09 4.62 7.43
CA VAL A 176 18.78 3.47 8.00
C VAL A 176 17.95 2.85 9.11
N PHE A 177 17.71 1.54 9.00
CA PHE A 177 16.97 0.75 9.98
C PHE A 177 17.84 -0.41 10.47
N SER A 178 17.66 -0.82 11.72
CA SER A 178 18.37 -1.96 12.31
C SER A 178 17.85 -3.30 11.78
N SER A 179 16.56 -3.38 11.45
CA SER A 179 15.88 -4.59 11.02
C SER A 179 14.69 -4.28 10.12
N LEU A 180 14.23 -5.29 9.38
CA LEU A 180 13.05 -5.16 8.52
C LEU A 180 11.79 -4.93 9.35
N SER A 181 11.68 -5.58 10.52
CA SER A 181 10.56 -5.36 11.44
C SER A 181 10.53 -3.92 11.97
N GLN A 182 11.69 -3.30 12.24
CA GLN A 182 11.75 -1.87 12.56
C GLN A 182 11.30 -1.01 11.37
N TYR A 183 11.77 -1.33 10.16
CA TYR A 183 11.35 -0.61 8.95
C TYR A 183 9.82 -0.61 8.79
N MET A 184 9.17 -1.77 8.86
CA MET A 184 7.70 -1.88 8.71
C MET A 184 6.96 -1.07 9.77
N ARG A 185 7.37 -1.14 11.04
CA ARG A 185 6.71 -0.41 12.14
C ARG A 185 6.85 1.11 12.10
N THR A 186 7.78 1.64 11.31
CA THR A 186 8.04 3.10 11.22
C THR A 186 7.38 3.74 10.01
N ARG A 187 6.61 2.97 9.23
CA ARG A 187 5.89 3.52 8.08
C ARG A 187 4.68 4.32 8.57
N ASP A 188 4.32 5.34 7.79
CA ASP A 188 3.19 6.20 8.11
C ASP A 188 1.85 5.54 7.81
N LEU A 189 1.76 4.82 6.70
CA LEU A 189 0.58 4.11 6.23
C LEU A 189 0.88 2.62 6.03
N THR A 190 -0.12 1.79 6.26
CA THR A 190 -0.03 0.33 6.06
C THR A 190 0.37 -0.04 4.62
N ILE A 191 -0.16 0.68 3.62
CA ILE A 191 0.22 0.49 2.21
C ILE A 191 1.68 0.82 1.91
N ASN A 192 2.39 1.50 2.82
CA ASN A 192 3.83 1.78 2.70
C ASN A 192 4.69 0.77 3.47
N GLU A 193 4.10 -0.21 4.16
CA GLU A 193 4.78 -1.34 4.81
C GLU A 193 5.23 -2.39 3.80
N VAL A 194 6.01 -1.92 2.82
CA VAL A 194 6.56 -2.71 1.73
C VAL A 194 7.96 -2.21 1.37
N MET A 195 8.86 -3.13 1.03
CA MET A 195 10.22 -2.84 0.58
C MET A 195 10.58 -3.76 -0.59
N LEU A 196 11.21 -3.20 -1.62
CA LEU A 196 11.76 -3.96 -2.75
C LEU A 196 13.29 -3.98 -2.65
N SER A 197 13.89 -5.16 -2.52
CA SER A 197 15.34 -5.35 -2.53
C SER A 197 15.70 -6.44 -3.54
N GLY A 198 16.33 -6.04 -4.65
CA GLY A 198 16.57 -6.88 -5.81
C GLY A 198 15.26 -7.45 -6.35
N TYR A 199 15.17 -8.77 -6.41
CA TYR A 199 13.98 -9.54 -6.79
C TYR A 199 13.11 -9.93 -5.59
N LYS A 200 13.36 -9.37 -4.41
CA LYS A 200 12.65 -9.73 -3.18
C LYS A 200 11.74 -8.59 -2.78
N LEU A 201 10.44 -8.86 -2.77
CA LEU A 201 9.45 -7.95 -2.24
C LEU A 201 9.06 -8.40 -0.84
N CYS A 202 9.33 -7.57 0.17
CA CYS A 202 8.91 -7.83 1.54
C CYS A 202 7.78 -6.88 1.91
N CYS A 203 6.69 -7.38 2.47
CA CYS A 203 5.56 -6.56 2.93
C CYS A 203 4.93 -7.15 4.18
N SER A 204 4.26 -6.29 4.96
CA SER A 204 3.40 -6.79 6.03
C SER A 204 2.13 -7.43 5.46
N PHE A 205 1.51 -8.34 6.22
CA PHE A 205 0.20 -8.90 5.89
C PHE A 205 -0.84 -7.79 5.68
N LYS A 206 -0.78 -6.75 6.52
CA LYS A 206 -1.71 -5.63 6.48
C LYS A 206 -1.53 -4.79 5.22
N CYS A 207 -0.29 -4.60 4.77
CA CYS A 207 0.02 -3.93 3.52
C CYS A 207 -0.68 -4.57 2.31
N ILE A 208 -0.64 -5.91 2.21
CA ILE A 208 -1.28 -6.64 1.11
C ILE A 208 -2.79 -6.44 1.14
N VAL A 209 -3.41 -6.72 2.29
CA VAL A 209 -4.87 -6.61 2.47
C VAL A 209 -5.34 -5.18 2.18
N ASP A 210 -4.63 -4.17 2.65
CA ASP A 210 -5.00 -2.76 2.48
C ASP A 210 -4.77 -2.28 1.04
N THR A 211 -3.76 -2.81 0.36
CA THR A 211 -3.51 -2.53 -1.06
C THR A 211 -4.63 -3.08 -1.93
N VAL A 212 -5.03 -4.34 -1.71
CA VAL A 212 -6.10 -4.97 -2.51
C VAL A 212 -7.45 -4.31 -2.23
N SER A 213 -7.80 -4.12 -0.96
CA SER A 213 -9.08 -3.52 -0.57
C SER A 213 -9.15 -2.00 -0.79
N SER A 214 -8.10 -1.38 -1.33
CA SER A 214 -7.97 0.08 -1.44
C SER A 214 -8.26 0.82 -0.13
N THR A 215 -7.85 0.21 1.00
CA THR A 215 -8.03 0.79 2.33
C THR A 215 -6.84 1.67 2.69
N LEU A 216 -7.10 2.92 3.03
CA LEU A 216 -6.10 3.88 3.50
C LEU A 216 -6.26 4.08 5.00
N ARG A 217 -5.27 3.61 5.76
CA ARG A 217 -5.17 3.80 7.20
C ARG A 217 -3.71 4.03 7.61
N PRO A 218 -3.45 4.69 8.74
CA PRO A 218 -2.09 4.81 9.23
C PRO A 218 -1.63 3.50 9.87
N SER A 219 -0.32 3.28 9.92
CA SER A 219 0.25 2.19 10.69
C SER A 219 0.06 2.48 12.18
N GLU A 220 -0.70 1.61 12.87
CA GLU A 220 -1.20 1.87 14.23
C GLU A 220 -0.10 2.18 15.24
N GLN A 221 0.98 1.40 15.23
CA GLN A 221 2.11 1.57 16.15
C GLN A 221 2.87 2.87 15.90
N PHE A 222 2.98 3.29 14.64
CA PHE A 222 3.62 4.56 14.31
C PHE A 222 2.72 5.73 14.71
N PHE A 223 1.45 5.67 14.36
CA PHE A 223 0.50 6.78 14.55
C PHE A 223 0.23 7.11 16.02
N SER A 224 0.20 6.10 16.89
CA SER A 224 -0.03 6.29 18.32
C SER A 224 1.08 7.08 19.02
N GLN A 225 2.28 7.12 18.45
CA GLN A 225 3.46 7.81 19.00
C GLN A 225 3.61 9.25 18.49
N LEU A 226 2.71 9.69 17.61
CA LEU A 226 2.83 10.98 16.95
C LEU A 226 2.26 12.11 17.79
N THR A 227 2.93 13.25 17.71
CA THR A 227 2.36 14.54 18.12
C THR A 227 1.16 14.90 17.23
N ASP A 228 0.29 15.76 17.74
CA ASP A 228 -0.85 16.27 17.00
C ASP A 228 -0.47 16.92 15.67
N LYS A 229 0.63 17.69 15.65
CA LYS A 229 1.19 18.26 14.40
C LYS A 229 1.56 17.17 13.38
N GLN A 230 2.19 16.09 13.82
CA GLN A 230 2.54 14.97 12.94
C GLN A 230 1.31 14.21 12.47
N LYS A 231 0.30 14.02 13.33
CA LYS A 231 -0.98 13.41 12.95
C LYS A 231 -1.69 14.22 11.87
N SER A 232 -1.76 15.54 12.00
CA SER A 232 -2.36 16.42 10.98
C SER A 232 -1.67 16.30 9.62
N LYS A 233 -0.33 16.27 9.59
CA LYS A 233 0.44 16.06 8.36
C LYS A 233 0.11 14.74 7.68
N ILE A 234 -0.03 13.66 8.45
CA ILE A 234 -0.40 12.35 7.92
C ILE A 234 -1.86 12.35 7.44
N ALA A 235 -2.77 12.98 8.17
CA ALA A 235 -4.17 13.11 7.80
C ALA A 235 -4.33 13.76 6.42
N ALA A 236 -3.70 14.92 6.21
CA ALA A 236 -3.72 15.61 4.92
C ALA A 236 -3.19 14.69 3.81
N LYS A 237 -2.09 13.98 4.05
CA LYS A 237 -1.51 13.02 3.09
C LYS A 237 -2.45 11.86 2.79
N MET A 238 -3.14 11.33 3.80
CA MET A 238 -4.11 10.24 3.64
C MET A 238 -5.30 10.67 2.80
N ILE A 239 -5.85 11.86 3.08
CA ILE A 239 -6.95 12.45 2.31
C ILE A 239 -6.52 12.62 0.86
N ARG A 240 -5.30 13.11 0.61
CA ARG A 240 -4.76 13.19 -0.76
C ARG A 240 -4.74 11.83 -1.45
N PHE A 241 -4.18 10.80 -0.83
CA PHE A 241 -4.15 9.46 -1.42
C PHE A 241 -5.55 8.88 -1.64
N TYR A 242 -6.50 9.20 -0.76
CA TYR A 242 -7.89 8.79 -0.90
C TYR A 242 -8.53 9.47 -2.10
N SER A 243 -8.42 10.79 -2.20
CA SER A 243 -8.95 11.56 -3.33
C SER A 243 -8.29 11.15 -4.65
N GLU A 244 -6.98 10.87 -4.67
CA GLU A 244 -6.30 10.31 -5.84
C GLU A 244 -6.91 8.95 -6.27
N ALA A 245 -7.21 8.07 -5.30
CA ALA A 245 -7.79 6.76 -5.58
C ALA A 245 -9.25 6.85 -6.08
N VAL A 246 -10.06 7.70 -5.45
CA VAL A 246 -11.46 7.95 -5.88
C VAL A 246 -11.49 8.61 -7.26
N PHE A 247 -10.60 9.57 -7.53
CA PHE A 247 -10.45 10.18 -8.84
C PHE A 247 -10.09 9.15 -9.93
N ASP A 248 -9.28 8.14 -9.58
CA ASP A 248 -8.96 7.01 -10.45
C ASP A 248 -10.10 5.97 -10.58
N GLY A 249 -11.28 6.25 -9.99
CA GLY A 249 -12.45 5.38 -10.04
C GLY A 249 -12.37 4.15 -9.13
N LYS A 250 -11.50 4.17 -8.11
CA LYS A 250 -11.39 3.07 -7.13
C LYS A 250 -12.41 3.21 -6.01
N ASP A 251 -12.94 2.08 -5.55
CA ASP A 251 -13.72 1.98 -4.31
C ASP A 251 -12.78 2.00 -3.08
N ALA A 252 -12.26 3.19 -2.80
CA ALA A 252 -11.32 3.43 -1.72
C ALA A 252 -12.03 3.60 -0.38
N THR A 253 -11.42 3.12 0.70
CA THR A 253 -11.91 3.31 2.07
C THR A 253 -10.90 4.12 2.86
N LEU A 254 -11.30 5.25 3.44
CA LEU A 254 -10.45 6.07 4.29
C LEU A 254 -10.77 5.81 5.77
N LEU A 255 -9.86 5.17 6.49
CA LEU A 255 -9.95 4.94 7.94
C LEU A 255 -9.07 5.96 8.66
N LEU A 256 -9.54 7.19 8.73
CA LEU A 256 -8.82 8.29 9.38
C LEU A 256 -9.10 8.27 10.90
N PRO A 257 -8.08 8.10 11.76
CA PRO A 257 -8.25 8.22 13.21
C PRO A 257 -8.59 9.66 13.64
N PRO A 258 -8.92 9.90 14.92
CA PRO A 258 -9.04 11.26 15.44
C PRO A 258 -7.76 12.07 15.22
N VAL A 259 -7.93 13.28 14.66
CA VAL A 259 -6.85 14.23 14.38
C VAL A 259 -7.27 15.63 14.78
N PRO A 260 -6.30 16.53 15.04
CA PRO A 260 -6.60 17.93 15.32
C PRO A 260 -7.43 18.56 14.20
N LYS A 261 -8.38 19.41 14.60
CA LYS A 261 -9.23 20.16 13.67
C LYS A 261 -9.20 21.65 14.00
N PRO A 262 -9.15 22.55 12.99
CA PRO A 262 -8.91 22.24 11.58
C PRO A 262 -7.50 21.71 11.32
N LEU A 263 -7.23 21.17 10.14
CA LEU A 263 -5.86 20.87 9.71
C LEU A 263 -5.10 22.19 9.49
N PRO A 264 -3.77 22.21 9.74
CA PRO A 264 -2.96 23.39 9.45
C PRO A 264 -3.04 23.78 7.95
N PRO A 265 -3.23 25.06 7.60
CA PRO A 265 -3.33 25.51 6.21
C PRO A 265 -2.17 25.04 5.34
N PHE A 266 -0.94 25.14 5.86
CA PHE A 266 0.26 24.66 5.19
C PHE A 266 0.19 23.17 4.80
N ASP A 267 -0.30 22.30 5.68
CA ASP A 267 -0.40 20.87 5.39
C ASP A 267 -1.45 20.61 4.29
N ILE A 268 -2.54 21.38 4.25
CA ILE A 268 -3.56 21.31 3.19
C ILE A 268 -2.95 21.76 1.86
N VAL A 269 -2.35 22.95 1.82
CA VAL A 269 -1.74 23.53 0.60
C VAL A 269 -0.66 22.62 0.04
N LEU A 270 0.21 22.06 0.89
CA LEU A 270 1.27 21.14 0.46
C LEU A 270 0.74 19.87 -0.21
N GLN A 271 -0.41 19.36 0.23
CA GLN A 271 -1.02 18.19 -0.43
C GLN A 271 -1.85 18.58 -1.65
N LEU A 272 -2.47 19.77 -1.62
CA LEU A 272 -3.21 20.31 -2.74
C LEU A 272 -2.30 20.52 -3.95
N ASP A 273 -1.14 21.14 -3.76
CA ASP A 273 -0.09 21.31 -4.79
C ASP A 273 0.23 19.97 -5.49
N LYS A 274 0.39 18.91 -4.71
CA LYS A 274 0.72 17.56 -5.23
C LYS A 274 -0.42 16.89 -5.99
N ILE A 275 -1.67 17.12 -5.60
CA ILE A 275 -2.81 16.50 -6.28
C ILE A 275 -3.25 17.30 -7.51
N LEU A 276 -2.97 18.60 -7.54
CA LEU A 276 -3.18 19.45 -8.72
C LEU A 276 -2.33 19.01 -9.92
N GLU A 277 -1.22 18.30 -9.70
CA GLU A 277 -0.49 17.59 -10.77
C GLU A 277 -1.39 16.61 -11.57
N ARG A 278 -2.51 16.17 -10.98
CA ARG A 278 -3.51 15.29 -11.63
C ARG A 278 -4.69 16.06 -12.23
N GLY A 279 -4.71 17.39 -12.10
CA GLY A 279 -5.73 18.28 -12.61
C GLY A 279 -6.68 18.83 -11.53
N THR A 280 -7.35 19.93 -11.88
CA THR A 280 -8.23 20.71 -10.98
C THR A 280 -9.30 19.87 -10.29
N LYS A 281 -9.95 18.96 -11.03
CA LYS A 281 -11.01 18.07 -10.49
C LYS A 281 -10.52 17.18 -9.35
N ALA A 282 -9.27 16.72 -9.40
CA ALA A 282 -8.69 15.93 -8.31
C ALA A 282 -8.43 16.83 -7.07
N GLY A 283 -8.03 18.09 -7.28
CA GLY A 283 -7.91 19.10 -6.24
C GLY A 283 -9.25 19.46 -5.58
N GLU A 284 -10.31 19.64 -6.38
CA GLU A 284 -11.68 19.87 -5.89
C GLU A 284 -12.13 18.73 -4.98
N LEU A 285 -11.95 17.49 -5.41
CA LEU A 285 -12.29 16.30 -4.61
C LEU A 285 -11.51 16.25 -3.28
N PHE A 286 -10.25 16.66 -3.28
CA PHE A 286 -9.45 16.76 -2.05
C PHE A 286 -10.02 17.79 -1.08
N ILE A 287 -10.35 18.99 -1.56
CA ILE A 287 -10.97 20.03 -0.74
C ILE A 287 -12.35 19.62 -0.24
N GLU A 288 -13.18 19.02 -1.09
CA GLU A 288 -14.49 18.50 -0.70
C GLU A 288 -14.37 17.40 0.37
N THR A 289 -13.36 16.52 0.25
CA THR A 289 -13.10 15.50 1.28
C THR A 289 -12.67 16.17 2.60
N CYS A 290 -11.80 17.17 2.57
CA CYS A 290 -11.45 17.94 3.76
C CYS A 290 -12.68 18.63 4.39
N ARG A 291 -13.53 19.25 3.58
CA ARG A 291 -14.77 19.94 3.98
C ARG A 291 -15.75 18.98 4.66
N SER A 292 -16.08 17.86 4.01
CA SER A 292 -17.01 16.85 4.54
C SER A 292 -16.56 16.26 5.89
N MET A 293 -15.26 16.29 6.18
CA MET A 293 -14.68 15.84 7.44
C MET A 293 -14.50 16.96 8.49
N ASN A 294 -14.93 18.19 8.19
CA ASN A 294 -14.73 19.40 9.00
C ASN A 294 -13.24 19.66 9.30
N LEU A 295 -12.38 19.50 8.30
CA LEU A 295 -10.93 19.63 8.41
C LEU A 295 -10.39 20.94 7.83
N LEU A 296 -11.21 21.72 7.12
CA LEU A 296 -10.84 23.03 6.62
C LEU A 296 -10.89 24.10 7.73
N PRO A 297 -9.99 25.09 7.70
CA PRO A 297 -10.15 26.32 8.47
C PRO A 297 -11.49 27.01 8.19
N LYS A 298 -12.10 27.65 9.20
CA LYS A 298 -13.46 28.23 9.10
C LYS A 298 -13.62 29.29 8.00
N ASN A 299 -12.56 30.03 7.69
CA ASN A 299 -12.53 30.98 6.60
C ASN A 299 -12.59 30.25 5.25
N ALA A 300 -11.70 29.27 5.04
CA ALA A 300 -11.64 28.47 3.82
C ALA A 300 -12.87 27.56 3.60
N ASP A 301 -13.57 27.20 4.68
CA ASP A 301 -14.76 26.33 4.60
C ASP A 301 -15.95 26.99 3.90
N LYS A 302 -16.04 28.33 3.96
CA LYS A 302 -17.09 29.13 3.33
C LYS A 302 -16.92 29.31 1.83
N ASP A 303 -15.71 29.09 1.34
CA ASP A 303 -15.34 29.32 -0.05
C ASP A 303 -15.92 28.22 -0.95
N THR A 304 -16.50 28.62 -2.08
CA THR A 304 -17.21 27.71 -2.99
C THR A 304 -16.36 27.27 -4.17
N SER A 305 -15.34 28.06 -4.55
CA SER A 305 -14.40 27.71 -5.62
C SER A 305 -13.05 27.24 -5.06
N LEU A 306 -12.35 26.39 -5.82
CA LEU A 306 -11.01 25.94 -5.44
C LEU A 306 -10.01 27.10 -5.36
N GLY A 307 -10.15 28.11 -6.23
CA GLY A 307 -9.27 29.29 -6.24
C GLY A 307 -9.41 30.12 -4.97
N ASP A 308 -10.63 30.34 -4.51
CA ASP A 308 -10.91 31.10 -3.28
C ASP A 308 -10.34 30.37 -2.06
N VAL A 309 -10.58 29.05 -1.97
CA VAL A 309 -9.99 28.21 -0.92
C VAL A 309 -8.48 28.33 -0.89
N VAL A 310 -7.80 28.31 -2.04
CA VAL A 310 -6.35 28.47 -2.13
C VAL A 310 -5.91 29.83 -1.61
N ASN A 311 -6.56 30.91 -2.05
CA ASN A 311 -6.22 32.26 -1.60
C ASN A 311 -6.37 32.39 -0.08
N THR A 312 -7.50 31.92 0.46
CA THR A 312 -7.78 31.96 1.90
C THR A 312 -6.81 31.12 2.74
N LEU A 313 -6.25 30.04 2.19
CA LEU A 313 -5.26 29.21 2.87
C LEU A 313 -3.83 29.79 2.83
N LEU A 314 -3.57 30.77 1.96
CA LEU A 314 -2.27 31.42 1.80
C LEU A 314 -2.15 32.73 2.61
N GLU A 315 -3.28 33.28 3.07
CA GLU A 315 -3.37 34.40 4.03
C GLU A 315 -3.02 33.96 5.47
#